data_AF-A0A6A7LI07-F1
#
_entry.id   AF-A0A6A7LI07-F1
#
_cell.length_a   1.000
_cell.length_b   1.000
_cell.length_c   1.000
_cell.angle_alpha   90.00
_cell.angle_beta   90.00
_cell.angle_gamma   90.00
#
_symmetry.space_group_name_H-M   'P 1'
#
loop_
_entity.id
_entity.type
_entity.pdbx_description
1 polymer ?
#
loop_
_entity_poly.entity_id
_entity_poly.type
_entity_poly.pdbx_seq_one_letter_code
_entity_poly.pdbx_strand_id
1 'polypeptide(L)'
;MQDILSLNNTLSINLRLFLKGKELQDPQQQRQRQESEHLQHNQHQRRRQETAGDNRPPKLYHITSGNLAPLTIEQYERDVNQFLHYFKIKDIQVLLDFGRDAIQAMVIKYISEHLREQRKLGHGSIKLHVAGLYYFLDGEDIILNRQKIRRHYPRDDFIHDDRCYTREEIQSILSKCDERTRAMVLLMVSSGMRIGALRELQIGDLPKALVPNLNLSLFKIWVYARSRDRYYTFCTPECRAAVLDYLATRERFGEDITKKTSPLFREQYNLADHLRIQSPAYGSRRQA
;
A
#
# COMPACT_ATOMS: atom_id res chain seq x y z
N MET A 1 86.92 -2.14 23.92
CA MET A 1 85.46 -2.12 24.14
C MET A 1 84.78 -1.18 23.13
N GLN A 2 84.90 -1.44 21.82
CA GLN A 2 84.19 -0.67 20.79
C GLN A 2 83.51 -1.56 19.74
N ASP A 3 83.79 -2.87 19.68
CA ASP A 3 83.27 -3.75 18.61
C ASP A 3 82.05 -4.62 18.99
N ILE A 4 81.48 -4.50 20.20
CA ILE A 4 80.27 -5.26 20.59
C ILE A 4 78.99 -4.40 20.47
N LEU A 5 79.12 -3.07 20.34
CA LEU A 5 77.98 -2.15 20.22
C LEU A 5 77.53 -1.92 18.76
N SER A 6 78.31 -2.30 17.75
CA SER A 6 77.94 -2.12 16.33
C SER A 6 77.15 -3.31 15.74
N LEU A 7 77.27 -4.51 16.31
CA LEU A 7 76.57 -5.71 15.83
C LEU A 7 75.11 -5.79 16.28
N ASN A 8 74.78 -5.28 17.48
CA ASN A 8 73.40 -5.27 18.00
C ASN A 8 72.48 -4.22 17.35
N ASN A 9 73.05 -3.20 16.71
CA ASN A 9 72.28 -2.17 16.01
C ASN A 9 71.94 -2.56 14.55
N THR A 10 72.68 -3.52 13.99
CA THR A 10 72.50 -3.95 12.59
C THR A 10 71.45 -5.07 12.48
N LEU A 11 71.33 -5.93 13.50
CA LEU A 11 70.31 -6.98 13.60
C LEU A 11 68.90 -6.44 13.91
N SER A 12 68.80 -5.29 14.59
CA SER A 12 67.51 -4.65 14.93
C SER A 12 66.91 -3.81 13.80
N ILE A 13 67.73 -3.41 12.81
CA ILE A 13 67.28 -2.69 11.61
C ILE A 13 66.73 -3.67 10.56
N ASN A 14 67.38 -4.81 10.36
CA ASN A 14 66.91 -5.80 9.37
C ASN A 14 65.63 -6.54 9.79
N LEU A 15 65.35 -6.69 11.10
CA LEU A 15 64.08 -7.26 11.57
C LEU A 15 62.90 -6.26 11.52
N ARG A 16 63.17 -4.95 11.56
CA ARG A 16 62.14 -3.90 11.41
C ARG A 16 61.76 -3.64 9.95
N LEU A 17 62.64 -3.95 9.00
CA LEU A 17 62.35 -3.89 7.56
C LEU A 17 61.51 -5.08 7.08
N PHE A 18 61.58 -6.23 7.76
CA PHE A 18 60.79 -7.43 7.41
C PHE A 18 59.33 -7.38 7.90
N LEU A 19 59.03 -6.62 8.97
CA LEU A 19 57.68 -6.54 9.57
C LEU A 19 56.85 -5.31 9.13
N LYS A 20 57.37 -4.47 8.22
CA LYS A 20 56.60 -3.44 7.51
C LYS A 20 56.33 -3.87 6.07
N GLY A 21 55.61 -4.98 5.92
CA GLY A 21 54.93 -5.33 4.67
C GLY A 21 53.80 -4.32 4.39
N LYS A 22 54.14 -3.12 3.92
CA LYS A 22 53.24 -2.36 3.06
C LYS A 22 53.34 -3.04 1.70
N GLU A 23 52.29 -3.75 1.32
CA GLU A 23 52.10 -4.16 -0.07
C GLU A 23 52.31 -2.93 -0.96
N LEU A 24 53.33 -3.01 -1.82
CA LEU A 24 53.51 -2.08 -2.92
C LEU A 24 52.35 -2.31 -3.89
N GLN A 25 51.25 -1.59 -3.69
CA GLN A 25 50.17 -1.52 -4.67
C GLN A 25 50.73 -0.89 -5.95
N ASP A 26 50.54 -1.60 -7.05
CA ASP A 26 51.03 -1.23 -8.37
C ASP A 26 50.60 0.21 -8.74
N PRO A 27 51.53 1.13 -9.08
CA PRO A 27 51.22 2.53 -9.42
C PRO A 27 50.21 2.69 -10.58
N GLN A 28 50.00 1.65 -11.39
CA GLN A 28 48.95 1.63 -12.41
C GLN A 28 47.55 1.38 -11.80
N GLN A 29 47.44 0.54 -10.77
CA GLN A 29 46.16 0.26 -10.10
C GLN A 29 45.67 1.45 -9.26
N GLN A 30 46.56 2.22 -8.63
CA GLN A 30 46.17 3.44 -7.92
C GLN A 30 45.65 4.52 -8.86
N ARG A 31 46.26 4.68 -10.05
CA ARG A 31 45.77 5.61 -11.08
C ARG A 31 44.41 5.20 -11.63
N GLN A 32 44.22 3.91 -11.91
CA GLN A 32 42.91 3.39 -12.36
C GLN A 32 41.81 3.56 -11.31
N ARG A 33 42.12 3.38 -10.02
CA ARG A 33 41.17 3.65 -8.93
C ARG A 33 40.81 5.13 -8.84
N GLN A 34 41.80 6.02 -8.86
CA GLN A 34 41.56 7.47 -8.82
C GLN A 34 40.78 7.97 -10.05
N GLU A 35 41.06 7.43 -11.24
CA GLU A 35 40.30 7.74 -12.46
C GLU A 35 38.86 7.20 -12.37
N SER A 36 38.65 6.00 -11.83
CA SER A 36 37.32 5.43 -11.63
C SER A 36 36.48 6.21 -10.61
N GLU A 37 37.10 6.70 -9.53
CA GLU A 37 36.46 7.55 -8.52
C GLU A 37 36.12 8.93 -9.11
N HIS A 38 37.00 9.51 -9.92
CA HIS A 38 36.74 10.78 -10.62
C HIS A 38 35.62 10.66 -11.66
N LEU A 39 35.55 9.53 -12.38
CA LEU A 39 34.49 9.23 -13.33
C LEU A 39 33.14 9.04 -12.63
N GLN A 40 33.11 8.31 -11.51
CA GLN A 40 31.90 8.14 -10.70
C GLN A 40 31.42 9.47 -10.12
N HIS A 41 32.33 10.31 -9.61
CA HIS A 41 32.00 11.64 -9.09
C HIS A 41 31.41 12.54 -10.18
N ASN A 42 31.99 12.53 -11.39
CA ASN A 42 31.48 13.30 -12.54
C ASN A 42 30.12 12.79 -13.03
N GLN A 43 29.89 11.48 -13.05
CA GLN A 43 28.57 10.92 -13.40
C GLN A 43 27.50 11.31 -12.38
N HIS A 44 27.85 11.37 -11.10
CA HIS A 44 26.95 11.78 -10.03
C HIS A 44 26.62 13.28 -10.10
N GLN A 45 27.60 14.12 -10.45
CA GLN A 45 27.39 15.55 -10.69
C GLN A 45 26.51 15.81 -11.93
N ARG A 46 26.66 15.03 -13.01
CA ARG A 46 25.82 15.15 -14.21
C ARG A 46 24.35 14.77 -13.95
N ARG A 47 24.08 13.69 -13.20
CA ARG A 47 22.71 13.32 -12.80
C ARG A 47 22.03 14.38 -11.92
N ARG A 48 22.81 15.11 -11.10
CA ARG A 48 22.31 16.23 -10.29
C ARG A 48 21.94 17.46 -11.12
N GLN A 49 22.57 17.67 -12.28
CA GLN A 49 22.23 18.78 -13.17
C GLN A 49 20.97 18.49 -14.00
N GLU A 50 20.70 17.23 -14.35
CA GLU A 50 19.50 16.83 -15.09
C GLU A 50 18.20 16.90 -14.26
N THR A 51 18.30 16.86 -12.93
CA THR A 51 17.14 16.92 -12.00
C THR A 51 16.73 18.34 -11.58
N ALA A 52 17.48 19.37 -11.99
CA ALA A 52 17.26 20.76 -11.55
C ALA A 52 16.18 21.54 -12.34
N GLY A 53 15.54 20.93 -13.34
CA GLY A 53 14.60 21.62 -14.25
C GLY A 53 13.11 21.32 -14.08
N ASP A 54 12.70 20.52 -13.10
CA ASP A 54 11.31 20.07 -12.93
C ASP A 54 10.68 20.66 -11.65
N ASN A 55 9.77 21.61 -11.79
CA ASN A 55 9.03 22.27 -10.69
C ASN A 55 7.94 21.38 -10.05
N ARG A 56 7.94 20.07 -10.30
CA ARG A 56 7.11 19.09 -9.59
C ARG A 56 7.79 18.71 -8.28
N PRO A 57 7.06 18.40 -7.19
CA PRO A 57 7.67 17.81 -6.00
C PRO A 57 8.52 16.60 -6.44
N PRO A 58 9.73 16.41 -5.89
CA PRO A 58 10.62 15.34 -6.32
C PRO A 58 9.83 14.04 -6.31
N LYS A 59 9.75 13.36 -7.46
CA LYS A 59 9.09 12.06 -7.57
C LYS A 59 9.81 11.08 -6.64
N LEU A 60 9.25 10.87 -5.45
CA LEU A 60 9.72 9.89 -4.50
C LEU A 60 9.36 8.49 -5.02
N TYR A 61 10.38 7.81 -5.55
CA TYR A 61 10.52 6.36 -5.75
C TYR A 61 9.48 5.64 -6.58
N HIS A 62 9.97 4.94 -7.59
CA HIS A 62 9.19 3.88 -8.19
C HIS A 62 9.26 2.67 -7.27
N ILE A 63 8.26 2.48 -6.41
CA ILE A 63 7.81 1.13 -6.06
C ILE A 63 7.28 0.54 -7.39
N THR A 64 8.20 0.20 -8.29
CA THR A 64 7.90 -0.06 -9.69
C THR A 64 7.15 -1.38 -9.78
N SER A 65 5.83 -1.28 -10.01
CA SER A 65 5.00 -2.20 -10.79
C SER A 65 5.42 -3.68 -10.78
N GLY A 66 5.43 -4.31 -9.60
CA GLY A 66 5.39 -5.76 -9.48
C GLY A 66 3.97 -6.31 -9.73
N ASN A 67 3.75 -7.59 -9.40
CA ASN A 67 2.42 -8.23 -9.37
C ASN A 67 1.50 -7.69 -8.24
N LEU A 68 1.69 -6.44 -7.82
CA LEU A 68 0.95 -5.81 -6.73
C LEU A 68 -0.29 -5.10 -7.25
N ALA A 69 -1.36 -5.13 -6.45
CA ALA A 69 -2.55 -4.33 -6.73
C ALA A 69 -2.21 -2.83 -6.63
N PRO A 70 -2.83 -1.96 -7.44
CA PRO A 70 -2.57 -0.51 -7.40
C PRO A 70 -2.72 0.10 -6.00
N LEU A 71 -3.71 -0.36 -5.23
CA LEU A 71 -3.94 0.08 -3.84
C LEU A 71 -2.77 -0.27 -2.92
N THR A 72 -2.13 -1.42 -3.13
CA THR A 72 -0.97 -1.84 -2.34
C THR A 72 0.24 -0.97 -2.65
N ILE A 73 0.42 -0.59 -3.92
CA ILE A 73 1.50 0.33 -4.34
C ILE A 73 1.31 1.69 -3.66
N GLU A 74 0.11 2.28 -3.77
CA GLU A 74 -0.21 3.55 -3.11
C GLU A 74 0.03 3.50 -1.60
N GLN A 75 -0.37 2.40 -0.95
CA GLN A 75 -0.17 2.22 0.49
C GLN A 75 1.32 2.17 0.84
N TYR A 76 2.11 1.39 0.11
CA TYR A 76 3.56 1.28 0.37
C TYR A 76 4.28 2.60 0.12
N GLU A 77 3.90 3.33 -0.92
CA GLU A 77 4.44 4.68 -1.18
C GLU A 77 4.12 5.62 -0.01
N ARG A 78 2.87 5.63 0.47
CA ARG A 78 2.48 6.42 1.65
C ARG A 78 3.30 6.05 2.89
N ASP A 79 3.50 4.76 3.14
CA ASP A 79 4.24 4.27 4.29
C ASP A 79 5.73 4.67 4.26
N VAL A 80 6.39 4.52 3.10
CA VAL A 80 7.78 4.97 2.88
C VAL A 80 7.89 6.47 3.04
N ASN A 81 6.98 7.23 2.43
CA ASN A 81 6.96 8.69 2.54
C ASN A 81 6.77 9.15 3.99
N GLN A 82 5.91 8.47 4.76
CA GLN A 82 5.69 8.80 6.16
C GLN A 82 6.94 8.56 7.02
N PHE A 83 7.67 7.47 6.76
CA PHE A 83 8.94 7.19 7.43
C PHE A 83 10.01 8.23 7.11
N LEU A 84 10.18 8.57 5.82
CA LEU A 84 11.14 9.58 5.38
C LEU A 84 10.81 10.95 5.98
N HIS A 85 9.52 11.30 6.04
CA HIS A 85 9.06 12.54 6.66
C HIS A 85 9.41 12.61 8.15
N TYR A 86 9.25 11.52 8.90
CA TYR A 86 9.60 11.47 10.33
C TYR A 86 11.10 11.73 10.57
N PHE A 87 11.98 11.17 9.76
CA PHE A 87 13.43 11.42 9.83
C PHE A 87 13.89 12.68 9.09
N LYS A 88 12.97 13.41 8.45
CA LYS A 88 13.26 14.60 7.63
C LYS A 88 14.25 14.33 6.49
N ILE A 89 14.23 13.11 5.97
CA ILE A 89 15.05 12.68 4.84
C ILE A 89 14.31 13.06 3.56
N LYS A 90 14.92 13.93 2.74
CA LYS A 90 14.34 14.38 1.47
C LYS A 90 14.73 13.49 0.29
N ASP A 91 15.82 12.73 0.42
CA ASP A 91 16.42 11.90 -0.63
C ASP A 91 16.71 10.50 -0.07
N ILE A 92 16.22 9.42 -0.70
CA ILE A 92 16.52 8.04 -0.26
C ILE A 92 17.96 7.73 -0.46
N GLN A 93 18.67 8.35 -1.39
CA GLN A 93 20.06 7.97 -1.58
C GLN A 93 20.81 8.16 -0.25
N VAL A 94 20.45 9.21 0.50
CA VAL A 94 20.88 9.40 1.89
C VAL A 94 20.42 8.27 2.83
N LEU A 95 19.19 7.76 2.67
CA LEU A 95 18.72 6.60 3.44
C LEU A 95 19.54 5.33 3.11
N LEU A 96 19.86 5.09 1.84
CA LEU A 96 20.57 3.91 1.34
C LEU A 96 22.07 3.97 1.63
N ASP A 97 22.63 5.18 1.78
CA ASP A 97 24.00 5.39 2.25
C ASP A 97 24.20 4.94 3.71
N PHE A 98 23.13 4.82 4.50
CA PHE A 98 23.24 4.28 5.85
C PHE A 98 23.49 2.77 5.82
N GLY A 99 24.38 2.30 6.70
CA GLY A 99 24.58 0.87 6.90
C GLY A 99 23.32 0.18 7.41
N ARG A 100 23.19 -1.13 7.12
CA ARG A 100 22.07 -1.99 7.54
C ARG A 100 21.68 -1.81 9.01
N ASP A 101 22.65 -1.81 9.92
CA ASP A 101 22.39 -1.70 11.35
C ASP A 101 21.81 -0.34 11.76
N ALA A 102 22.21 0.73 11.08
CA ALA A 102 21.66 2.06 11.28
C ALA A 102 20.21 2.14 10.79
N ILE A 103 19.92 1.62 9.59
CA ILE A 103 18.55 1.55 9.06
C ILE A 103 17.66 0.72 10.00
N GLN A 104 18.16 -0.40 10.50
CA GLN A 104 17.43 -1.23 11.46
C GLN A 104 17.11 -0.47 12.76
N ALA A 105 18.07 0.30 13.30
CA ALA A 105 17.85 1.13 14.47
C ALA A 105 16.83 2.25 14.18
N MET A 106 16.86 2.85 12.99
CA MET A 106 15.89 3.86 12.56
C MET A 106 14.46 3.28 12.48
N VAL A 107 14.29 2.08 11.91
CA VAL A 107 12.99 1.41 11.85
C VAL A 107 12.47 1.10 13.25
N ILE A 108 13.32 0.57 14.14
CA ILE A 108 12.96 0.31 15.54
C ILE A 108 12.55 1.60 16.27
N LYS A 109 13.29 2.69 16.06
CA LYS A 109 12.98 4.01 16.63
C LYS A 109 11.65 4.53 16.11
N TYR A 110 11.40 4.45 14.81
CA TYR A 110 10.15 4.85 14.19
C TYR A 110 8.95 4.09 14.76
N ILE A 111 9.05 2.77 14.90
CA ILE A 111 8.00 1.96 15.51
C ILE A 111 7.76 2.35 16.96
N SER A 112 8.84 2.43 17.75
CA SER A 112 8.76 2.64 19.20
C SER A 112 8.28 4.05 19.54
N GLU A 113 8.91 5.08 18.99
CA GLU A 113 8.62 6.47 19.34
C GLU A 113 7.44 7.04 18.55
N HIS A 114 7.38 6.80 17.24
CA HIS A 114 6.34 7.44 16.41
C HIS A 114 5.05 6.61 16.37
N LEU A 115 5.12 5.36 15.91
CA LEU A 115 3.90 4.58 15.69
C LEU A 115 3.24 4.13 17.00
N ARG A 116 4.05 3.74 17.99
CA ARG A 116 3.56 3.26 19.30
C ARG A 116 3.31 4.38 20.29
N GLU A 117 4.30 5.23 20.61
CA GLU A 117 4.11 6.25 21.64
C GLU A 117 3.31 7.47 21.15
N GLN A 118 3.66 8.06 20.00
CA GLN A 118 2.99 9.26 19.50
C GLN A 118 1.62 8.95 18.87
N ARG A 119 1.54 7.95 17.97
CA ARG A 119 0.30 7.61 17.25
C ARG A 119 -0.57 6.56 17.95
N LYS A 120 -0.03 5.84 18.94
CA LYS A 120 -0.76 4.81 19.72
C LYS A 120 -1.44 3.76 18.84
N LEU A 121 -0.76 3.34 17.77
CA LEU A 121 -1.30 2.36 16.83
C LEU A 121 -1.23 0.94 17.39
N GLY A 122 -2.23 0.12 17.04
CA GLY A 122 -2.26 -1.31 17.38
C GLY A 122 -1.27 -2.14 16.56
N HIS A 123 -1.06 -3.39 17.00
CA HIS A 123 -0.10 -4.33 16.41
C HIS A 123 -0.31 -4.51 14.88
N GLY A 124 -1.55 -4.77 14.45
CA GLY A 124 -1.89 -4.94 13.03
C GLY A 124 -1.62 -3.70 12.18
N SER A 125 -1.94 -2.50 12.68
CA SER A 125 -1.71 -1.24 11.97
C SER A 125 -0.22 -0.93 11.82
N ILE A 126 0.57 -1.17 12.87
CA ILE A 126 2.03 -1.04 12.79
C ILE A 126 2.60 -2.01 11.77
N LYS A 127 2.13 -3.27 11.76
CA LYS A 127 2.56 -4.26 10.77
C LYS A 127 2.29 -3.77 9.33
N LEU A 128 1.16 -3.12 9.09
CA LEU A 128 0.84 -2.54 7.78
C LEU A 128 1.82 -1.42 7.41
N HIS A 129 2.04 -0.45 8.29
CA HIS A 129 2.98 0.66 8.05
C HIS A 129 4.41 0.20 7.77
N VAL A 130 4.88 -0.85 8.45
CA VAL A 130 6.25 -1.36 8.26
C VAL A 130 6.35 -2.26 7.01
N ALA A 131 5.23 -2.81 6.51
CA ALA A 131 5.25 -3.69 5.35
C ALA A 131 5.78 -3.00 4.09
N GLY A 132 5.37 -1.74 3.84
CA GLY A 132 5.88 -0.95 2.71
C GLY A 132 7.38 -0.68 2.81
N LEU A 133 7.88 -0.40 4.01
CA LEU A 133 9.32 -0.21 4.27
C LEU A 133 10.11 -1.48 3.98
N TYR A 134 9.61 -2.63 4.43
CA TYR A 134 10.26 -3.90 4.13
C TYR A 134 10.28 -4.19 2.63
N TYR A 135 9.17 -3.98 1.93
CA TYR A 135 9.10 -4.19 0.48
C TYR A 135 10.10 -3.30 -0.26
N PHE A 136 10.18 -2.03 0.12
CA PHE A 136 11.13 -1.09 -0.46
C PHE A 136 12.59 -1.51 -0.20
N LEU A 137 12.95 -1.77 1.06
CA LEU A 137 14.32 -2.13 1.43
C LEU A 137 14.77 -3.49 0.88
N ASP A 138 13.86 -4.47 0.82
CA ASP A 138 14.14 -5.76 0.18
C ASP A 138 14.44 -5.58 -1.32
N GLY A 139 13.77 -4.63 -1.99
CA GLY A 139 14.01 -4.30 -3.40
C GLY A 139 15.38 -3.64 -3.66
N GLU A 140 15.96 -3.02 -2.64
CA GLU A 140 17.31 -2.43 -2.66
C GLU A 140 18.37 -3.39 -2.04
N ASP A 141 18.04 -4.68 -1.88
CA ASP A 141 18.89 -5.71 -1.28
C ASP A 141 19.30 -5.48 0.19
N ILE A 142 18.57 -4.62 0.92
CA ILE A 142 18.81 -4.32 2.34
C ILE A 142 17.89 -5.17 3.22
N ILE A 143 18.39 -6.36 3.58
CA ILE A 143 17.63 -7.32 4.41
C ILE A 143 17.74 -6.96 5.91
N LEU A 144 16.62 -6.57 6.53
CA LEU A 144 16.54 -6.28 7.97
C LEU A 144 16.16 -7.53 8.80
N ASN A 145 16.58 -7.59 10.08
CA ASN A 145 16.15 -8.64 11.00
C ASN A 145 14.72 -8.36 11.51
N ARG A 146 13.75 -8.92 10.81
CA ARG A 146 12.31 -8.81 11.12
C ARG A 146 11.95 -9.31 12.51
N GLN A 147 12.62 -10.35 13.02
CA GLN A 147 12.33 -10.88 14.36
C GLN A 147 12.72 -9.89 15.43
N LYS A 148 13.86 -9.21 15.28
CA LYS A 148 14.31 -8.16 16.20
C LYS A 148 13.34 -6.99 16.18
N ILE A 149 12.96 -6.53 14.99
CA ILE A 149 12.01 -5.41 14.83
C ILE A 149 10.64 -5.73 15.46
N ARG A 150 10.12 -6.95 15.23
CA ARG A 150 8.81 -7.37 15.76
C ARG A 150 8.73 -7.35 17.29
N ARG A 151 9.85 -7.50 18.00
CA ARG A 151 9.88 -7.39 19.48
C ARG A 151 9.51 -5.99 20.00
N HIS A 152 9.60 -4.97 19.15
CA HIS A 152 9.23 -3.60 19.48
C HIS A 152 7.76 -3.28 19.17
N TYR A 153 7.01 -4.25 18.64
CA TYR A 153 5.59 -4.05 18.39
C TYR A 153 4.84 -4.14 19.72
N PRO A 154 3.72 -3.42 19.89
CA PRO A 154 2.87 -3.61 21.05
C PRO A 154 2.35 -5.06 21.08
N ARG A 155 1.96 -5.53 22.27
CA ARG A 155 1.31 -6.83 22.40
C ARG A 155 0.05 -6.89 21.54
N ASP A 156 -0.21 -8.05 20.97
CA ASP A 156 -1.39 -8.30 20.14
C ASP A 156 -2.57 -8.69 21.03
N ASP A 157 -2.95 -7.79 21.94
CA ASP A 157 -3.99 -8.03 22.94
C ASP A 157 -5.39 -7.64 22.42
N PHE A 158 -5.51 -7.28 21.13
CA PHE A 158 -6.75 -6.79 20.54
C PHE A 158 -7.69 -7.96 20.20
N ILE A 159 -8.72 -8.13 21.03
CA ILE A 159 -9.91 -8.91 20.70
C ILE A 159 -10.94 -7.93 20.12
N HIS A 160 -11.13 -7.95 18.81
CA HIS A 160 -12.23 -7.24 18.17
C HIS A 160 -13.50 -8.07 18.34
N ASP A 161 -14.44 -7.62 19.18
CA ASP A 161 -15.78 -8.19 19.28
C ASP A 161 -16.73 -7.43 18.36
N ASP A 162 -16.60 -7.69 17.05
CA ASP A 162 -17.53 -7.16 16.05
C ASP A 162 -18.86 -7.93 16.14
N ARG A 163 -19.77 -7.42 16.97
CA ARG A 163 -21.12 -7.97 17.13
C ARG A 163 -21.91 -7.82 15.83
N CYS A 164 -22.63 -8.87 15.45
CA CYS A 164 -23.63 -8.79 14.38
C CYS A 164 -24.81 -7.88 14.77
N TYR A 165 -25.36 -7.18 13.78
CA TYR A 165 -26.59 -6.40 13.97
C TYR A 165 -27.78 -7.30 14.27
N THR A 166 -28.67 -6.86 15.17
CA THR A 166 -29.95 -7.53 15.39
C THR A 166 -30.96 -7.14 14.30
N ARG A 167 -32.05 -7.91 14.21
CA ARG A 167 -33.11 -7.65 13.24
C ARG A 167 -33.76 -6.29 13.48
N GLU A 168 -33.92 -5.89 14.74
CA GLU A 168 -34.53 -4.62 15.14
C GLU A 168 -33.64 -3.44 14.75
N GLU A 169 -32.32 -3.58 14.89
CA GLU A 169 -31.36 -2.57 14.44
C GLU A 169 -31.38 -2.41 12.92
N ILE A 170 -31.40 -3.52 12.18
CA ILE A 170 -31.54 -3.50 10.72
C ILE A 170 -32.86 -2.84 10.31
N GLN A 171 -33.97 -3.20 10.95
CA GLN A 171 -35.28 -2.59 10.70
C GLN A 171 -35.27 -1.08 10.96
N SER A 172 -34.62 -0.65 12.05
CA SER A 172 -34.45 0.77 12.39
C SER A 172 -33.65 1.51 11.32
N ILE A 173 -32.56 0.91 10.82
CA ILE A 173 -31.77 1.47 9.71
C ILE A 173 -32.63 1.60 8.45
N LEU A 174 -33.35 0.53 8.07
CA LEU A 174 -34.17 0.50 6.85
C LEU A 174 -35.30 1.54 6.88
N SER A 175 -35.87 1.85 8.05
CA SER A 175 -36.94 2.85 8.19
C SER A 175 -36.50 4.29 7.88
N LYS A 176 -35.19 4.57 7.92
CA LYS A 176 -34.62 5.90 7.66
C LYS A 176 -33.91 6.01 6.32
N CYS A 177 -33.79 4.91 5.58
CA CYS A 177 -33.07 4.87 4.31
C CYS A 177 -33.93 5.41 3.15
N ASP A 178 -33.29 6.14 2.22
CA ASP A 178 -33.84 6.35 0.88
C ASP A 178 -33.86 5.02 0.09
N GLU A 179 -34.55 4.97 -1.06
CA GLU A 179 -34.69 3.75 -1.86
C GLU A 179 -33.33 3.17 -2.26
N ARG A 180 -32.36 4.04 -2.56
CA ARG A 180 -30.99 3.66 -2.90
C ARG A 180 -30.28 2.99 -1.71
N THR A 181 -30.23 3.65 -0.56
CA THR A 181 -29.52 3.10 0.61
C THR A 181 -30.22 1.86 1.16
N ARG A 182 -31.56 1.82 1.09
CA ARG A 182 -32.35 0.64 1.46
C ARG A 182 -31.96 -0.58 0.64
N ALA A 183 -31.85 -0.42 -0.69
CA ALA A 183 -31.37 -1.47 -1.57
C ALA A 183 -29.92 -1.88 -1.28
N MET A 184 -29.03 -0.93 -0.99
CA MET A 184 -27.63 -1.22 -0.60
C MET A 184 -27.53 -2.03 0.69
N VAL A 185 -28.24 -1.61 1.74
CA VAL A 185 -28.21 -2.29 3.05
C VAL A 185 -28.73 -3.71 2.92
N LEU A 186 -29.89 -3.90 2.28
CA LEU A 186 -30.46 -5.23 2.08
C LEU A 186 -29.56 -6.13 1.22
N LEU A 187 -28.89 -5.56 0.21
CA LEU A 187 -27.95 -6.32 -0.61
C LEU A 187 -26.75 -6.78 0.21
N MET A 188 -26.16 -5.90 1.03
CA MET A 188 -25.02 -6.24 1.89
C MET A 188 -25.38 -7.30 2.93
N VAL A 189 -26.52 -7.13 3.63
CA VAL A 189 -26.99 -8.06 4.66
C VAL A 189 -27.32 -9.43 4.07
N SER A 190 -27.98 -9.49 2.91
CA SER A 190 -28.44 -10.76 2.31
C SER A 190 -27.33 -11.54 1.60
N SER A 191 -26.39 -10.83 0.97
CA SER A 191 -25.36 -11.46 0.13
C SER A 191 -24.05 -11.76 0.86
N GLY A 192 -23.82 -11.11 2.02
CA GLY A 192 -22.57 -11.16 2.76
C GLY A 192 -21.37 -10.60 1.99
N MET A 193 -21.59 -9.79 0.95
CA MET A 193 -20.49 -9.23 0.16
C MET A 193 -19.70 -8.16 0.93
N ARG A 194 -18.43 -7.97 0.57
CA ARG A 194 -17.63 -6.87 1.11
C ARG A 194 -18.08 -5.54 0.51
N ILE A 195 -18.04 -4.46 1.31
CA ILE A 195 -18.50 -3.13 0.88
C ILE A 195 -17.75 -2.61 -0.36
N GLY A 196 -16.48 -2.99 -0.53
CA GLY A 196 -15.68 -2.63 -1.69
C GLY A 196 -16.25 -3.14 -3.02
N ALA A 197 -16.98 -4.26 -3.01
CA ALA A 197 -17.61 -4.81 -4.21
C ALA A 197 -18.86 -4.02 -4.64
N LEU A 198 -19.56 -3.40 -3.70
CA LEU A 198 -20.84 -2.72 -3.93
C LEU A 198 -20.73 -1.62 -4.99
N ARG A 199 -19.66 -0.81 -4.89
CA ARG A 199 -19.35 0.29 -5.83
C ARG A 199 -19.16 -0.23 -7.25
N GLU A 200 -18.69 -1.45 -7.37
CA GLU A 200 -18.22 -2.02 -8.61
C GLU A 200 -19.32 -2.78 -9.35
N LEU A 201 -20.45 -3.10 -8.71
CA LEU A 201 -21.54 -3.83 -9.34
C LEU A 201 -22.19 -3.06 -10.49
N GLN A 202 -22.50 -3.77 -11.55
CA GLN A 202 -23.30 -3.31 -12.68
C GLN A 202 -24.67 -4.00 -12.69
N ILE A 203 -25.64 -3.42 -13.39
CA ILE A 203 -26.99 -4.01 -13.51
C ILE A 203 -26.91 -5.43 -14.12
N GLY A 204 -25.99 -5.65 -15.07
CA GLY A 204 -25.74 -6.94 -15.69
C GLY A 204 -25.17 -8.01 -14.77
N ASP A 205 -24.61 -7.64 -13.63
CA ASP A 205 -24.00 -8.56 -12.67
C ASP A 205 -25.05 -9.29 -11.81
N LEU A 206 -26.35 -8.95 -11.97
CA LEU A 206 -27.48 -9.49 -11.22
C LEU A 206 -28.48 -10.26 -12.11
N PRO A 207 -28.07 -11.34 -12.81
CA PRO A 207 -29.02 -12.18 -13.52
C PRO A 207 -30.08 -12.76 -12.59
N LYS A 208 -31.32 -12.86 -13.11
CA LYS A 208 -32.43 -13.52 -12.43
C LYS A 208 -32.12 -15.01 -12.27
N ALA A 209 -32.29 -15.52 -11.07
CA ALA A 209 -32.25 -16.94 -10.75
C ALA A 209 -33.64 -17.37 -10.28
N LEU A 210 -34.21 -18.39 -10.92
CA LEU A 210 -35.46 -19.00 -10.48
C LEU A 210 -35.13 -20.13 -9.50
N VAL A 211 -35.86 -20.18 -8.38
CA VAL A 211 -35.84 -21.31 -7.45
C VAL A 211 -37.12 -22.12 -7.70
N PRO A 212 -37.05 -23.19 -8.51
CA PRO A 212 -38.26 -23.87 -9.01
C PRO A 212 -39.15 -24.40 -7.88
N ASN A 213 -38.54 -24.93 -6.83
CA ASN A 213 -39.26 -25.58 -5.73
C ASN A 213 -40.04 -24.60 -4.84
N LEU A 214 -39.72 -23.30 -4.90
CA LEU A 214 -40.34 -22.27 -4.07
C LEU A 214 -41.14 -21.25 -4.90
N ASN A 215 -41.15 -21.36 -6.23
CA ASN A 215 -41.68 -20.34 -7.14
C ASN A 215 -41.14 -18.93 -6.85
N LEU A 216 -39.90 -18.83 -6.34
CA LEU A 216 -39.24 -17.58 -6.01
C LEU A 216 -38.24 -17.20 -7.10
N SER A 217 -38.23 -15.91 -7.47
CA SER A 217 -37.17 -15.33 -8.28
C SER A 217 -36.23 -14.57 -7.36
N LEU A 218 -34.94 -14.87 -7.43
CA LEU A 218 -33.85 -14.21 -6.72
C LEU A 218 -32.86 -13.61 -7.73
N PHE A 219 -31.85 -12.89 -7.25
CA PHE A 219 -30.67 -12.56 -8.05
C PHE A 219 -29.53 -13.53 -7.75
N LYS A 220 -28.86 -14.01 -8.80
CA LYS A 220 -27.51 -14.59 -8.69
C LYS A 220 -26.53 -13.46 -8.95
N ILE A 221 -25.85 -12.99 -7.91
CA ILE A 221 -25.00 -11.80 -7.98
C ILE A 221 -23.56 -12.22 -8.25
N TRP A 222 -22.95 -11.69 -9.31
CA TRP A 222 -21.51 -11.86 -9.59
C TRP A 222 -20.70 -10.76 -8.90
N VAL A 223 -20.16 -11.07 -7.74
CA VAL A 223 -19.31 -10.16 -6.96
C VAL A 223 -17.91 -10.13 -7.58
N TYR A 224 -17.34 -8.93 -7.70
CA TYR A 224 -16.06 -8.68 -8.38
C TYR A 224 -16.00 -9.27 -9.80
N ALA A 225 -17.07 -9.14 -10.58
CA ALA A 225 -17.24 -9.78 -11.89
C ALA A 225 -16.06 -9.63 -12.87
N ARG A 226 -15.29 -8.53 -12.77
CA ARG A 226 -14.12 -8.25 -13.62
C ARG A 226 -12.77 -8.39 -12.89
N SER A 227 -12.72 -9.08 -11.75
CA SER A 227 -11.49 -9.44 -11.05
C SER A 227 -11.26 -10.96 -11.10
N ARG A 228 -10.02 -11.38 -10.83
CA ARG A 228 -9.69 -12.80 -10.58
C ARG A 228 -10.37 -13.33 -9.32
N ASP A 229 -10.67 -12.45 -8.37
CA ASP A 229 -11.33 -12.78 -7.10
C ASP A 229 -12.86 -12.89 -7.20
N ARG A 230 -13.38 -13.08 -8.42
CA ARG A 230 -14.83 -13.15 -8.65
C ARG A 230 -15.46 -14.36 -7.96
N TYR A 231 -16.65 -14.16 -7.40
CA TYR A 231 -17.48 -15.23 -6.87
C TYR A 231 -18.96 -14.89 -7.09
N TYR A 232 -19.83 -15.89 -7.00
CA TYR A 232 -21.27 -15.64 -7.02
C TYR A 232 -21.87 -15.83 -5.63
N THR A 233 -22.94 -15.08 -5.37
CA THR A 233 -23.78 -15.21 -4.17
C THR A 233 -25.23 -14.99 -4.55
N PHE A 234 -26.14 -15.17 -3.60
CA PHE A 234 -27.56 -14.93 -3.78
C PHE A 234 -28.04 -13.83 -2.83
N CYS A 235 -29.24 -13.32 -3.06
CA CYS A 235 -29.91 -12.40 -2.15
C CYS A 235 -31.27 -12.95 -1.71
N THR A 236 -31.85 -12.34 -0.69
CA THR A 236 -33.22 -12.66 -0.28
C THR A 236 -34.26 -12.01 -1.22
N PRO A 237 -35.53 -12.47 -1.19
CA PRO A 237 -36.61 -11.86 -1.97
C PRO A 237 -36.82 -10.38 -1.68
N GLU A 238 -36.69 -9.95 -0.42
CA GLU A 238 -36.87 -8.57 0.02
C GLU A 238 -35.78 -7.67 -0.57
N CYS A 239 -34.54 -8.16 -0.62
CA CYS A 239 -33.44 -7.47 -1.28
C CYS A 239 -33.70 -7.30 -2.77
N ARG A 240 -34.16 -8.36 -3.45
CA ARG A 240 -34.51 -8.28 -4.86
C ARG A 240 -35.58 -7.23 -5.12
N ALA A 241 -36.64 -7.22 -4.31
CA ALA A 241 -37.70 -6.22 -4.42
C ALA A 241 -37.15 -4.80 -4.25
N ALA A 242 -36.34 -4.56 -3.21
CA ALA A 242 -35.73 -3.24 -2.97
C ALA A 242 -34.83 -2.77 -4.13
N VAL A 243 -34.04 -3.67 -4.72
CA VAL A 243 -33.21 -3.34 -5.89
C VAL A 243 -34.08 -3.00 -7.10
N LEU A 244 -35.16 -3.75 -7.34
CA LEU A 244 -36.09 -3.45 -8.44
C LEU A 244 -36.81 -2.11 -8.24
N ASP A 245 -37.26 -1.81 -7.01
CA ASP A 245 -37.87 -0.52 -6.68
C ASP A 245 -36.91 0.64 -6.99
N TYR A 246 -35.64 0.49 -6.61
CA TYR A 246 -34.61 1.49 -6.88
C TYR A 246 -34.36 1.67 -8.38
N LEU A 247 -34.27 0.57 -9.14
CA LEU A 247 -34.11 0.64 -10.60
C LEU A 247 -35.34 1.28 -11.28
N ALA A 248 -36.55 0.96 -10.83
CA ALA A 248 -37.78 1.58 -11.32
C ALA A 248 -37.84 3.09 -10.99
N THR A 249 -37.31 3.52 -9.86
CA THR A 249 -37.15 4.95 -9.55
C THR A 249 -36.19 5.62 -10.53
N ARG A 250 -35.06 5.00 -10.87
CA ARG A 250 -34.13 5.56 -11.89
C ARG A 250 -34.77 5.64 -13.27
N GLU A 251 -35.51 4.61 -13.67
CA GLU A 251 -36.27 4.60 -14.93
C GLU A 251 -37.32 5.72 -14.98
N ARG A 252 -38.04 5.97 -13.87
CA ARG A 252 -39.00 7.08 -13.76
C ARG A 252 -38.37 8.46 -13.96
N PHE A 253 -37.10 8.62 -13.62
CA PHE A 253 -36.35 9.85 -13.86
C PHE A 253 -35.71 9.92 -15.26
N GLY A 254 -36.00 8.96 -16.15
CA GLY A 254 -35.57 8.97 -17.55
C GLY A 254 -34.20 8.31 -17.79
N GLU A 255 -33.70 7.51 -16.84
CA GLU A 255 -32.47 6.74 -17.04
C GLU A 255 -32.75 5.43 -17.79
N ASP A 256 -31.92 5.09 -18.78
CA ASP A 256 -31.99 3.80 -19.47
C ASP A 256 -31.34 2.67 -18.64
N ILE A 257 -32.19 1.87 -18.00
CA ILE A 257 -31.82 0.73 -17.15
C ILE A 257 -31.46 -0.52 -17.96
N THR A 258 -31.78 -0.56 -19.26
CA THR A 258 -31.47 -1.71 -20.12
C THR A 258 -29.96 -1.88 -20.34
N LYS A 259 -29.20 -0.80 -20.16
CA LYS A 259 -27.74 -0.80 -20.25
C LYS A 259 -27.12 -1.60 -19.10
N LYS A 260 -26.83 -2.87 -19.38
CA LYS A 260 -26.22 -3.82 -18.42
C LYS A 260 -24.90 -3.35 -17.80
N THR A 261 -24.14 -2.51 -18.50
CA THR A 261 -22.87 -1.96 -18.00
C THR A 261 -23.05 -0.78 -17.06
N SER A 262 -24.27 -0.24 -16.92
CA SER A 262 -24.57 0.86 -16.00
C SER A 262 -24.30 0.41 -14.55
N PRO A 263 -23.73 1.29 -13.69
CA PRO A 263 -23.54 0.95 -12.29
C PRO A 263 -24.88 0.58 -11.64
N LEU A 264 -24.87 -0.50 -10.85
CA LEU A 264 -26.04 -0.89 -10.07
C LEU A 264 -26.42 0.23 -9.13
N PHE A 265 -25.44 0.81 -8.43
CA PHE A 265 -25.62 1.98 -7.58
C PHE A 265 -24.77 3.15 -8.07
N ARG A 266 -25.44 4.25 -8.42
CA ARG A 266 -24.79 5.49 -8.88
C ARG A 266 -24.52 6.47 -7.74
N GLU A 267 -23.70 7.47 -8.02
CA GLU A 267 -23.56 8.66 -7.17
C GLU A 267 -24.89 9.41 -7.06
N GLN A 268 -25.13 10.04 -5.90
CA GLN A 268 -26.29 10.91 -5.72
C GLN A 268 -26.16 12.15 -6.60
N TYR A 269 -27.29 12.61 -7.13
CA TYR A 269 -27.34 13.71 -8.07
C TYR A 269 -28.61 14.54 -7.81
N ASN A 270 -28.60 15.78 -8.28
CA ASN A 270 -29.78 16.63 -8.25
C ASN A 270 -30.73 16.19 -9.38
N LEU A 271 -31.99 15.94 -9.05
CA LEU A 271 -33.02 15.51 -10.01
C LEU A 271 -33.27 16.53 -11.14
N ALA A 272 -32.91 17.80 -10.93
CA ALA A 272 -32.98 18.84 -11.97
C ALA A 272 -31.84 18.76 -13.00
N ASP A 273 -30.80 17.96 -12.75
CA ASP A 273 -29.63 17.84 -13.63
C ASP A 273 -29.83 16.69 -14.64
N HIS A 274 -30.44 17.03 -15.77
CA HIS A 274 -30.71 16.10 -16.87
C HIS A 274 -29.45 15.46 -17.48
N LEU A 275 -28.31 16.16 -17.48
CA LEU A 275 -27.05 15.62 -18.03
C LEU A 275 -26.53 14.49 -17.16
N ARG A 276 -26.57 14.68 -15.82
CA ARG A 276 -26.17 13.64 -14.88
C ARG A 276 -27.12 12.45 -14.90
N ILE A 277 -28.42 12.66 -15.12
CA ILE A 277 -29.38 11.54 -15.25
C ILE A 277 -28.92 10.57 -16.35
N GLN A 278 -28.58 11.11 -17.53
CA GLN A 278 -28.17 10.32 -18.69
C GLN A 278 -26.75 9.72 -18.58
N SER A 279 -25.95 10.22 -17.63
CA SER A 279 -24.55 9.81 -17.41
C SER A 279 -24.34 9.23 -16.02
N PRO A 280 -24.82 7.99 -15.73
CA PRO A 280 -24.67 7.37 -14.43
C PRO A 280 -23.19 7.10 -14.10
N ALA A 281 -22.70 7.76 -13.06
CA ALA A 281 -21.34 7.62 -12.58
C ALA A 281 -21.25 6.70 -11.35
N TYR A 282 -20.14 5.98 -11.24
CA TYR A 282 -19.75 5.29 -10.02
C TYR A 282 -19.52 6.29 -8.89
N GLY A 283 -19.86 5.92 -7.65
CA GLY A 283 -19.54 6.75 -6.48
C GLY A 283 -18.04 7.04 -6.40
N SER A 284 -17.69 8.29 -6.06
CA SER A 284 -16.32 8.75 -5.89
C SER A 284 -15.53 7.86 -4.92
N ARG A 285 -14.28 7.51 -5.29
CA ARG A 285 -13.35 6.91 -4.31
C ARG A 285 -12.93 8.04 -3.38
N ARG A 286 -13.37 8.03 -2.12
CA ARG A 286 -12.68 8.84 -1.12
C ARG A 286 -11.24 8.31 -1.04
N GLN A 287 -10.28 9.15 -1.42
CA GLN A 287 -8.89 8.94 -1.10
C GLN A 287 -8.81 8.99 0.43
N ALA A 288 -8.48 7.85 1.04
CA ALA A 288 -8.25 7.77 2.48
C ALA A 288 -6.85 8.30 2.82
#